data_AF-A0A8T6CL73-F1
#
_entry.id   AF-A0A8T6CL73-F1
#
_cell.length_a   1.000
_cell.length_b   1.000
_cell.length_c   1.000
_cell.angle_alpha   90.00
_cell.angle_beta   90.00
_cell.angle_gamma   90.00
#
_symmetry.space_group_name_H-M   'P 1'
#
loop_
_entity.id
_entity.type
_entity.pdbx_description
1 polymer ?
#
loop_
_entity_poly.entity_id
_entity_poly.type
_entity_poly.pdbx_seq_one_letter_code
_entity_poly.pdbx_strand_id
1 'polypeptide(L)' 'MELRLFPLHTVLFPGMALPLNVFEPRYLQLVDECTRDDEPFGVALIREGPEVGGFAVPYDVG' A
#
# COMPACT_ATOMS: atom_id res chain seq x y z
N MET A 1 2.27 -16.83 0.79
CA MET A 1 1.30 -15.75 1.04
C MET A 1 1.61 -14.67 0.04
N GLU A 2 0.70 -14.40 -0.89
CA GLU A 2 0.79 -13.27 -1.80
C GLU A 2 0.03 -12.11 -1.14
N LEU A 3 0.70 -10.98 -0.95
CA LEU A 3 0.09 -9.78 -0.37
C LEU A 3 -0.07 -8.75 -1.46
N ARG A 4 -1.22 -8.09 -1.47
CA ARG A 4 -1.42 -6.89 -2.29
C ARG A 4 -0.64 -5.75 -1.65
N LEU A 5 0.00 -4.94 -2.49
CA LEU A 5 0.90 -3.88 -2.03
C LEU A 5 0.28 -2.50 -2.20
N PHE A 6 0.45 -1.68 -1.17
CA PHE A 6 0.20 -0.25 -1.18
C PHE A 6 1.55 0.48 -1.23
N PRO A 7 1.96 1.02 -2.38
CA PRO A 7 3.24 1.69 -2.52
C PRO A 7 3.20 3.10 -1.90
N LEU A 8 4.19 3.43 -1.06
CA LEU A 8 4.36 4.75 -0.44
C LEU A 8 5.83 5.19 -0.45
N HIS A 9 6.12 6.49 -0.34
CA HIS A 9 7.48 7.00 -0.08
C HIS A 9 7.88 6.92 1.40
N THR A 10 7.04 6.30 2.24
CA THR A 10 7.25 6.20 3.69
C THR A 10 7.37 4.74 4.11
N VAL A 11 8.38 4.45 4.94
CA VAL A 11 8.54 3.13 5.58
C VAL A 11 7.67 3.07 6.84
N LEU A 12 6.97 1.95 7.01
CA LEU A 12 6.23 1.62 8.22
C LEU A 12 7.00 0.60 9.04
N PHE A 13 7.08 0.84 10.35
CA PHE A 13 7.59 -0.14 11.31
C PHE A 13 6.41 -0.86 11.98
N PRO A 14 6.61 -2.12 12.43
CA PRO A 14 5.58 -2.85 13.16
C PRO A 14 5.03 -2.06 14.35
N GLY A 15 3.70 -1.96 14.44
CA GLY A 15 2.99 -1.25 15.51
C GLY A 15 2.82 0.26 15.30
N MET A 16 3.31 0.83 14.19
CA MET A 16 3.04 2.23 13.87
C MET A 16 1.67 2.42 13.22
N ALA A 17 1.01 3.53 13.58
CA ALA A 17 -0.19 4.00 12.89
C ALA A 17 0.20 5.02 11.81
N LEU A 18 -0.28 4.83 10.58
CA LEU A 18 -0.11 5.77 9.49
C LEU A 18 -1.48 6.31 9.04
N PRO A 19 -1.78 7.60 9.23
CA PRO A 19 -2.99 8.19 8.67
C PRO A 19 -2.86 8.24 7.14
N LEU A 20 -3.63 7.39 6.45
CA LEU A 20 -3.56 7.23 5.00
C LEU A 20 -4.80 7.84 4.34
N ASN A 21 -4.58 8.77 3.42
CA ASN A 21 -5.64 9.33 2.58
C ASN A 21 -5.70 8.54 1.26
N VAL A 22 -6.60 7.57 1.19
CA VAL A 22 -6.81 6.76 -0.02
C VAL A 22 -7.92 7.37 -0.84
N PHE A 23 -7.62 7.81 -2.05
CA PHE A 23 -8.61 8.41 -2.97
C PHE A 23 -8.60 7.76 -4.36
N GLU A 24 -7.56 7.01 -4.70
CA GLU A 24 -7.53 6.32 -5.98
C GLU A 24 -8.48 5.11 -5.97
N PRO A 25 -9.35 4.95 -6.98
CA PRO A 25 -10.34 3.87 -7.01
C PRO A 25 -9.75 2.46 -6.82
N ARG A 26 -8.58 2.19 -7.41
CA ARG A 26 -7.88 0.91 -7.28
C ARG A 26 -7.47 0.56 -5.84
N TYR A 27 -7.08 1.57 -5.06
CA TYR A 27 -6.66 1.37 -3.67
C TYR A 27 -7.84 1.44 -2.70
N LEU A 28 -8.88 2.22 -3.02
CA LEU A 28 -10.14 2.16 -2.29
C LEU A 28 -10.74 0.76 -2.34
N GLN A 29 -10.75 0.14 -3.53
CA GLN A 29 -11.18 -1.24 -3.71
C GLN A 29 -10.31 -2.22 -2.91
N LEU A 30 -8.98 -2.05 -2.94
CA LEU A 30 -8.06 -2.89 -2.17
C LEU A 30 -8.37 -2.85 -0.67
N VAL A 31 -8.56 -1.65 -0.10
CA VAL A 31 -8.86 -1.47 1.31
C VAL A 31 -10.21 -2.07 1.67
N ASP A 32 -11.22 -1.87 0.83
CA ASP A 32 -12.56 -2.44 1.03
C ASP A 32 -12.56 -3.97 1.02
N GLU A 33 -11.86 -4.58 0.05
CA GLU A 33 -11.70 -6.04 -0.06
C GLU A 33 -10.94 -6.60 1.17
N CYS A 34 -9.79 -6.03 1.51
CA CYS A 34 -9.00 -6.43 2.68
C CYS A 34 -9.80 -6.32 3.99
N THR A 35 -10.61 -5.26 4.13
CA THR A 35 -11.44 -5.07 5.34
C THR A 35 -12.60 -6.08 5.39
N ARG A 36 -13.16 -6.44 4.23
CA ARG A 36 -14.27 -7.40 4.14
C ARG A 36 -13.82 -8.83 4.41
N ASP A 37 -12.64 -9.20 3.91
CA ASP A 37 -12.11 -10.56 3.97
C ASP A 37 -11.20 -10.80 5.19
N ASP A 38 -11.01 -9.77 6.04
CA ASP A 38 -10.09 -9.78 7.19
C ASP A 38 -8.64 -10.14 6.78
N GLU A 39 -8.26 -9.71 5.57
CA GLU A 39 -6.95 -9.96 5.00
C GLU A 39 -6.06 -8.71 5.07
N PRO A 40 -4.78 -8.86 5.47
CA PRO A 40 -3.85 -7.74 5.47
C PRO A 40 -3.39 -7.39 4.04
N PHE A 41 -2.94 -6.14 3.87
CA PHE A 41 -2.15 -5.72 2.72
C PHE A 41 -0.77 -5.25 3.20
N GLY A 42 0.22 -5.32 2.30
CA GLY A 42 1.57 -4.86 2.57
C GLY A 42 1.74 -3.39 2.20
N VAL A 43 2.60 -2.67 2.91
CA VAL A 43 3.09 -1.35 2.49
C VAL A 43 4.51 -1.52 1.99
N ALA A 44 4.78 -1.05 0.78
CA ALA A 44 6.10 -1.16 0.16
C ALA A 44 6.66 0.22 -0.16
N LEU A 45 7.96 0.40 0.12
CA LEU A 45 8.64 1.64 -0.22
C LEU A 45 8.76 1.76 -1.75
N ILE A 46 8.43 2.92 -2.29
CA ILE A 46 8.61 3.21 -3.72
C ILE A 46 10.10 3.41 -4.03
N ARG A 47 10.60 2.66 -4.99
CA ARG A 47 11.92 2.84 -5.60
C ARG A 47 11.88 3.87 -6.71
N GLU A 48 10.88 3.78 -7.60
CA GLU A 48 10.74 4.65 -8.77
C GLU A 48 9.26 4.94 -9.07
N GLY A 49 8.98 6.16 -9.54
CA GLY A 49 7.64 6.61 -9.90
C GLY A 49 6.92 7.40 -8.80
N PRO A 50 5.72 7.92 -9.08
CA PRO A 50 4.95 8.72 -8.13
C PRO A 50 4.08 7.86 -7.20
N GLU A 51 3.78 8.36 -6.01
CA GLU A 51 2.78 7.78 -5.08
C GLU A 51 1.36 7.79 -5.67
N VAL A 52 1.08 8.72 -6.59
CA VAL A 52 -0.26 9.02 -7.09
C VAL A 52 -0.24 9.14 -8.60
N GLY A 53 -1.28 8.61 -9.25
CA GLY A 53 -1.62 8.83 -10.65
C GLY A 53 -0.73 8.10 -11.65
N GLY A 54 0.30 7.38 -11.19
CA GLY A 54 1.26 6.68 -12.04
C GLY A 54 1.47 5.22 -11.66
N PHE A 55 2.42 4.61 -12.38
CA PHE A 55 2.98 3.31 -12.04
C PHE A 55 4.16 3.53 -11.09
N ALA A 56 4.11 2.88 -9.94
CA ALA A 56 5.18 2.90 -8.95
C ALA A 56 5.87 1.53 -8.91
N VAL A 57 7.19 1.53 -8.90
CA VAL A 57 8.02 0.35 -8.73
C VAL A 57 8.42 0.29 -7.26
N PRO A 58 7.91 -0.66 -6.46
CA PRO A 58 8.35 -0.83 -5.09
C PRO A 58 9.74 -1.49 -5.01
N TYR A 59 10.37 -1.40 -3.84
CA TYR A 59 11.46 -2.30 -3.50
C TYR A 59 10.93 -3.72 -3.29
N ASP A 60 11.77 -4.71 -3.56
CA ASP A 60 11.45 -6.13 -3.35
C ASP A 60 11.53 -6.56 -1.86
N VAL A 61 11.81 -5.61 -0.96
CA VAL A 61 11.98 -5.80 0.48
C VAL A 61 11.24 -4.70 1.25
N GLY A 62 10.49 -5.10 2.27
CA GLY A 62 9.69 -4.26 3.17
C GLY A 62 9.58 -4.88 4.56
#